data_AF-A0A3P3ZHK0-F1
#
_entry.id   AF-A0A3P3ZHK0-F1
#
_cell.length_a   1.000
_cell.length_b   1.000
_cell.length_c   1.000
_cell.angle_alpha   90.00
_cell.angle_beta   90.00
_cell.angle_gamma   90.00
#
_symmetry.space_group_name_H-M   'P 1'
#
loop_
_entity.id
_entity.type
_entity.pdbx_description
1 polymer ?
#
loop_
_entity_poly.entity_id
_entity_poly.type
_entity_poly.pdbx_seq_one_letter_code
_entity_poly.pdbx_strand_id
1 'polypeptide(L)'
;MSITIGINGFGPVGKSALFAALADPSFTVTAVVDASVCAAYIAYVIEQEYPRRNPAGTPIRVTDTRKDQIVLNDTQVIYVSAAQDPQLSLWKQYGARYVLECTGLYTTRSRSWGHVTGGAAGVFIAAASADINTVMASSALERLSASLPVCAAGTPIGAAVAPVLDALAKVMEVERVNYTALYGTQPQHPIGAKSEDSRDWRQARLQSYANCAMASSRDNGAETVCALLPHLAGHVSAGAFQVPVLQGCAIDLVVYTKEAMSADVVASAFAHSMVDSESTASVCIANRPMISVDCIGNSRVMLDVASSSSSTDGKVHRMVLWVDVECYYAAVLLSLVKQVHAIHTPPGP
;
A
#
# COMPACT_ATOMS: atom_id res chain seq x y z
N MET A 1 -17.55 -17.77 -1.95
CA MET A 1 -17.40 -17.52 -0.50
C MET A 1 -16.55 -16.27 -0.33
N SER A 2 -16.74 -15.49 0.73
CA SER A 2 -15.85 -14.36 1.02
C SER A 2 -14.45 -14.86 1.39
N ILE A 3 -13.43 -14.07 1.06
CA ILE A 3 -12.04 -14.35 1.36
C ILE A 3 -11.78 -13.95 2.82
N THR A 4 -11.47 -14.92 3.68
CA THR A 4 -11.20 -14.64 5.09
C THR A 4 -9.75 -14.20 5.29
N ILE A 5 -9.58 -13.04 5.92
CA ILE A 5 -8.27 -12.45 6.18
C ILE A 5 -8.06 -12.14 7.66
N GLY A 6 -6.81 -12.22 8.08
CA GLY A 6 -6.29 -11.69 9.34
C GLY A 6 -5.31 -10.55 9.06
N ILE A 7 -5.21 -9.60 9.97
CA ILE A 7 -4.29 -8.46 9.87
C ILE A 7 -3.30 -8.54 11.03
N ASN A 8 -2.01 -8.66 10.73
CA ASN A 8 -0.96 -8.55 11.74
C ASN A 8 -0.37 -7.13 11.71
N GLY A 9 -0.45 -6.42 12.82
CA GLY A 9 -0.08 -5.01 12.94
C GLY A 9 -1.24 -4.05 12.64
N PHE A 10 -1.64 -3.27 13.64
CA PHE A 10 -2.72 -2.28 13.59
C PHE A 10 -2.17 -0.84 13.47
N GLY A 11 -1.04 -0.69 12.77
CA GLY A 11 -0.49 0.61 12.37
C GLY A 11 -1.25 1.25 11.19
N PRO A 12 -0.73 2.34 10.58
CA PRO A 12 -1.42 3.06 9.51
C PRO A 12 -1.86 2.18 8.33
N VAL A 13 -0.98 1.29 7.85
CA VAL A 13 -1.30 0.34 6.76
C VAL A 13 -2.33 -0.70 7.22
N GLY A 14 -2.17 -1.28 8.41
CA GLY A 14 -3.10 -2.27 8.95
C GLY A 14 -4.51 -1.71 9.17
N LYS A 15 -4.62 -0.48 9.69
CA LYS A 15 -5.90 0.24 9.84
C LYS A 15 -6.55 0.49 8.48
N SER A 16 -5.80 0.99 7.51
CA SER A 16 -6.33 1.24 6.17
C SER A 16 -6.73 -0.05 5.46
N ALA A 17 -5.97 -1.14 5.64
CA ALA A 17 -6.34 -2.47 5.16
C ALA A 17 -7.61 -3.01 5.82
N LEU A 18 -7.79 -2.82 7.13
CA LEU A 18 -9.03 -3.16 7.83
C LEU A 18 -10.21 -2.41 7.20
N PHE A 19 -10.12 -1.09 7.06
CA PHE A 19 -11.22 -0.29 6.53
C PHE A 19 -11.54 -0.59 5.07
N ALA A 20 -10.51 -0.81 4.24
CA ALA A 20 -10.72 -1.21 2.85
C ALA A 20 -11.39 -2.59 2.76
N ALA A 21 -10.99 -3.55 3.60
CA ALA A 21 -11.58 -4.89 3.60
C ALA A 21 -13.01 -4.89 4.14
N LEU A 22 -13.30 -4.06 5.13
CA LEU A 22 -14.65 -3.87 5.68
C LEU A 22 -15.61 -3.23 4.67
N ALA A 23 -15.10 -2.40 3.76
CA ALA A 23 -15.89 -1.78 2.68
C ALA A 23 -16.08 -2.70 1.46
N ASP A 24 -15.40 -3.86 1.40
CA ASP A 24 -15.41 -4.77 0.26
C ASP A 24 -16.08 -6.10 0.62
N PRO A 25 -17.27 -6.42 0.08
CA PRO A 25 -18.02 -7.62 0.43
C PRO A 25 -17.32 -8.93 0.01
N SER A 26 -16.26 -8.84 -0.80
CA SER A 26 -15.43 -9.99 -1.15
C SER A 26 -14.61 -10.49 0.03
N PHE A 27 -14.45 -9.69 1.09
CA PHE A 27 -13.60 -10.01 2.24
C PHE A 27 -14.41 -10.21 3.52
N THR A 28 -13.82 -10.99 4.41
CA THR A 28 -14.25 -11.06 5.81
C THR A 28 -13.02 -10.98 6.68
N VAL A 29 -12.88 -9.89 7.41
CA VAL A 29 -11.83 -9.76 8.42
C VAL A 29 -12.24 -10.58 9.63
N THR A 30 -11.37 -11.49 10.05
CA THR A 30 -11.65 -12.46 11.11
C THR A 30 -10.73 -12.30 12.32
N ALA A 31 -9.55 -11.71 12.14
CA ALA A 31 -8.61 -11.47 13.22
C ALA A 31 -7.79 -10.20 12.99
N VAL A 32 -7.48 -9.50 14.08
CA VAL A 32 -6.44 -8.47 14.16
C VAL A 32 -5.47 -8.86 15.27
N VAL A 33 -4.17 -8.91 14.95
CA VAL A 33 -3.12 -9.25 15.91
C VAL A 33 -2.18 -8.08 16.06
N ASP A 34 -2.09 -7.51 17.25
CA ASP A 34 -1.17 -6.43 17.57
C ASP A 34 -0.99 -6.34 19.10
N ALA A 35 0.26 -6.33 19.56
CA ALA A 35 0.58 -6.33 20.99
C ALA A 35 0.38 -4.97 21.68
N SER A 36 0.19 -3.89 20.92
CA SER A 36 0.09 -2.51 21.41
C SER A 36 -1.34 -2.00 21.57
N VAL A 37 -2.34 -2.74 21.09
CA VAL A 37 -3.75 -2.33 21.12
C VAL A 37 -4.66 -3.44 21.65
N CYS A 38 -5.87 -3.07 22.06
CA CYS A 38 -6.89 -3.99 22.56
C CYS A 38 -8.19 -3.88 21.74
N ALA A 39 -9.09 -4.85 21.92
CA ALA A 39 -10.36 -4.90 21.19
C ALA A 39 -11.21 -3.63 21.35
N ALA A 40 -11.27 -3.07 22.57
CA ALA A 40 -11.98 -1.82 22.83
C ALA A 40 -11.41 -0.63 22.03
N TYR A 41 -10.09 -0.56 21.87
CA TYR A 41 -9.46 0.50 21.08
C TYR A 41 -9.73 0.32 19.58
N ILE A 42 -9.62 -0.90 19.06
CA ILE A 42 -9.90 -1.18 17.65
C ILE A 42 -11.38 -0.89 17.34
N ALA A 43 -12.30 -1.29 18.23
CA ALA A 43 -13.74 -0.99 18.10
C ALA A 43 -13.99 0.52 18.04
N TYR A 44 -13.40 1.28 18.96
CA TYR A 44 -13.46 2.74 18.95
C TYR A 44 -12.95 3.33 17.62
N VAL A 45 -11.79 2.87 17.14
CA VAL A 45 -11.22 3.31 15.86
C VAL A 45 -12.15 3.02 14.69
N ILE A 46 -12.80 1.84 14.65
CA ILE A 46 -13.82 1.50 13.65
C ILE A 46 -14.97 2.50 13.70
N GLU A 47 -15.57 2.73 14.87
CA GLU A 47 -16.74 3.62 15.00
C GLU A 47 -16.42 5.07 14.62
N GLN A 48 -15.22 5.55 14.93
CA GLN A 48 -14.84 6.95 14.72
C GLN A 48 -14.27 7.25 13.33
N GLU A 49 -13.46 6.35 12.77
CA GLU A 49 -12.71 6.61 11.54
C GLU A 49 -13.32 5.96 10.30
N TYR A 50 -13.94 4.78 10.40
CA TYR A 50 -14.50 4.08 9.23
C TYR A 50 -15.56 4.92 8.49
N PRO A 51 -16.56 5.54 9.16
CA PRO A 51 -17.56 6.35 8.47
C PRO A 51 -16.99 7.57 7.75
N ARG A 52 -15.88 8.13 8.26
CA ARG A 52 -15.22 9.29 7.64
C ARG A 52 -14.43 8.90 6.40
N ARG A 53 -13.81 7.72 6.42
CA ARG A 53 -13.07 7.16 5.28
C ARG A 53 -13.99 6.56 4.21
N ASN A 54 -15.18 6.10 4.60
CA ASN A 54 -16.17 5.47 3.72
C ASN A 54 -17.56 6.13 3.84
N PRO A 55 -17.72 7.44 3.56
CA PRO A 55 -18.96 8.16 3.82
C PRO A 55 -20.14 7.70 2.95
N ALA A 56 -19.85 7.16 1.76
CA ALA A 56 -20.84 6.58 0.85
C ALA A 56 -20.92 5.04 0.92
N GLY A 57 -20.15 4.42 1.82
CA GLY A 57 -20.04 2.96 1.95
C GLY A 57 -21.13 2.35 2.84
N THR A 58 -21.13 1.02 2.92
CA THR A 58 -22.02 0.30 3.85
C THR A 58 -21.68 0.68 5.28
N PRO A 59 -22.66 1.17 6.08
CA PRO A 59 -22.43 1.46 7.49
C PRO A 59 -22.00 0.21 8.25
N ILE A 60 -21.04 0.39 9.15
CA ILE A 60 -20.59 -0.64 10.07
C ILE A 60 -20.79 -0.14 11.48
N ARG A 61 -21.44 -0.97 12.29
CA ARG A 61 -21.67 -0.70 13.69
C ARG A 61 -21.03 -1.78 14.53
N VAL A 62 -20.32 -1.36 15.58
CA VAL A 62 -19.90 -2.28 16.64
C VAL A 62 -21.11 -2.53 17.55
N THR A 63 -21.50 -3.79 17.72
CA THR A 63 -22.68 -4.16 18.51
C THR A 63 -22.35 -4.90 19.81
N ASP A 64 -21.17 -5.54 19.89
CA ASP A 64 -20.60 -6.05 21.14
C ASP A 64 -19.06 -5.92 21.08
N THR A 65 -18.42 -5.75 22.23
CA THR A 65 -16.96 -5.76 22.37
C THR A 65 -16.59 -6.44 23.66
N ARG A 66 -15.76 -7.49 23.55
CA ARG A 66 -15.19 -8.21 24.69
C ARG A 66 -13.68 -8.04 24.69
N LYS A 67 -13.00 -8.72 25.62
CA LYS A 67 -11.54 -8.60 25.80
C LYS A 67 -10.76 -8.93 24.52
N ASP A 68 -11.20 -9.93 23.77
CA ASP A 68 -10.51 -10.56 22.66
C ASP A 68 -11.38 -10.67 21.39
N GLN A 69 -12.51 -9.96 21.33
CA GLN A 69 -13.39 -9.98 20.17
C GLN A 69 -14.20 -8.70 20.01
N ILE A 70 -14.52 -8.37 18.76
CA ILE A 70 -15.41 -7.28 18.36
C ILE A 70 -16.50 -7.90 17.49
N VAL A 71 -17.75 -7.53 17.74
CA VAL A 71 -18.89 -7.96 16.93
C VAL A 71 -19.38 -6.78 16.09
N LEU A 72 -19.40 -6.96 14.77
CA LEU A 72 -19.88 -6.00 13.80
C LEU A 72 -21.24 -6.44 13.27
N ASN A 73 -22.20 -5.50 13.21
CA ASN A 73 -23.53 -5.71 12.63
C ASN A 73 -24.21 -7.01 13.13
N ASP A 74 -24.07 -7.29 14.43
CA ASP A 74 -24.65 -8.44 15.15
C ASP A 74 -24.20 -9.85 14.70
N THR A 75 -23.33 -9.95 13.69
CA THR A 75 -23.06 -11.23 13.01
C THR A 75 -21.58 -11.50 12.77
N GLN A 76 -20.80 -10.50 12.37
CA GLN A 76 -19.39 -10.70 12.05
C GLN A 76 -18.53 -10.53 13.31
N VAL A 77 -17.71 -11.54 13.62
CA VAL A 77 -16.78 -11.51 14.75
C VAL A 77 -15.36 -11.26 14.23
N ILE A 78 -14.67 -10.28 14.82
CA ILE A 78 -13.23 -10.05 14.65
C ILE A 78 -12.55 -10.41 15.96
N TYR A 79 -11.70 -11.44 15.95
CA TYR A 79 -10.85 -11.79 17.08
C TYR A 79 -9.69 -10.83 17.22
N VAL A 80 -9.30 -10.52 18.45
CA VAL A 80 -8.18 -9.62 18.75
C VAL A 80 -7.19 -10.34 19.64
N SER A 81 -5.93 -10.38 19.22
CA SER A 81 -4.85 -11.01 19.96
C SER A 81 -3.64 -10.09 20.09
N ALA A 82 -2.93 -10.23 21.20
CA ALA A 82 -1.68 -9.51 21.48
C ALA A 82 -0.45 -10.41 21.27
N ALA A 83 -0.59 -11.53 20.55
CA ALA A 83 0.51 -12.44 20.27
C ALA A 83 1.66 -11.72 19.55
N GLN A 84 2.85 -11.78 20.13
CA GLN A 84 4.05 -11.18 19.53
C GLN A 84 4.74 -12.13 18.55
N ASP A 85 4.70 -13.44 18.83
CA ASP A 85 5.23 -14.48 17.94
C ASP A 85 4.16 -14.84 16.88
N PRO A 86 4.43 -14.66 15.58
CA PRO A 86 3.55 -15.06 14.49
C PRO A 86 3.06 -16.51 14.54
N GLN A 87 3.85 -17.42 15.12
CA GLN A 87 3.48 -18.84 15.28
C GLN A 87 2.33 -19.04 16.26
N LEU A 88 2.18 -18.12 17.21
CA LEU A 88 1.18 -18.18 18.28
C LEU A 88 -0.07 -17.33 17.97
N SER A 89 -0.17 -16.77 16.76
CA SER A 89 -1.30 -15.91 16.36
C SER A 89 -2.59 -16.67 16.05
N LEU A 90 -2.60 -18.01 16.11
CA LEU A 90 -3.80 -18.88 16.04
C LEU A 90 -4.73 -18.61 14.83
N TRP A 91 -4.19 -18.25 13.66
CA TRP A 91 -4.95 -17.86 12.47
C TRP A 91 -6.03 -18.85 12.06
N LYS A 92 -5.71 -20.15 12.08
CA LYS A 92 -6.67 -21.21 11.73
C LYS A 92 -7.85 -21.25 12.72
N GLN A 93 -7.62 -21.02 14.01
CA GLN A 93 -8.68 -20.98 15.01
C GLN A 93 -9.58 -19.76 14.82
N TYR A 94 -9.00 -18.62 14.47
CA TYR A 94 -9.75 -17.40 14.17
C TYR A 94 -10.43 -17.42 12.79
N GLY A 95 -10.14 -18.42 11.94
CA GLY A 95 -10.74 -18.54 10.61
C GLY A 95 -10.07 -17.70 9.52
N ALA A 96 -8.89 -17.13 9.80
CA ALA A 96 -8.11 -16.35 8.84
C ALA A 96 -7.38 -17.29 7.87
N ARG A 97 -7.79 -17.30 6.59
CA ARG A 97 -7.09 -18.07 5.55
C ARG A 97 -5.81 -17.36 5.12
N TYR A 98 -5.88 -16.05 4.91
CA TYR A 98 -4.73 -15.24 4.51
C TYR A 98 -4.39 -14.20 5.56
N VAL A 99 -3.12 -13.83 5.66
CA VAL A 99 -2.63 -12.81 6.58
C VAL A 99 -2.04 -11.65 5.80
N LEU A 100 -2.49 -10.43 6.12
CA LEU A 100 -1.79 -9.21 5.76
C LEU A 100 -0.77 -8.90 6.86
N GLU A 101 0.51 -9.00 6.53
CA GLU A 101 1.62 -8.70 7.45
C GLU A 101 2.00 -7.22 7.32
N CYS A 102 1.47 -6.40 8.23
CA CYS A 102 1.51 -4.94 8.23
C CYS A 102 2.38 -4.35 9.36
N THR A 103 3.15 -5.17 10.10
CA THR A 103 4.03 -4.69 11.18
C THR A 103 5.32 -4.08 10.65
N GLY A 104 5.75 -4.46 9.44
CA GLY A 104 7.08 -4.14 8.92
C GLY A 104 8.23 -4.89 9.60
N LEU A 105 7.93 -5.77 10.56
CA LEU A 105 8.94 -6.55 11.29
C LEU A 105 9.21 -7.88 10.58
N TYR A 106 8.18 -8.61 10.16
CA TYR A 106 8.31 -9.97 9.64
C TYR A 106 8.49 -10.01 8.11
N THR A 107 9.49 -9.29 7.59
CA THR A 107 9.63 -9.04 6.15
C THR A 107 10.40 -10.11 5.36
N THR A 108 11.01 -11.09 6.01
CA THR A 108 11.71 -12.19 5.33
C THR A 108 10.90 -13.49 5.34
N ARG A 109 11.25 -14.45 4.48
CA ARG A 109 10.56 -15.76 4.44
C ARG A 109 10.63 -16.46 5.78
N SER A 110 11.80 -16.53 6.41
CA SER A 110 11.98 -17.19 7.71
C SER A 110 11.14 -16.56 8.82
N ARG A 111 11.03 -15.23 8.83
CA ARG A 111 10.32 -14.47 9.86
C ARG A 111 8.80 -14.53 9.69
N SER A 112 8.31 -14.44 8.46
CA SER A 112 6.87 -14.50 8.14
C SER A 112 6.31 -15.92 8.15
N TRP A 113 7.15 -16.95 8.01
CA TRP A 113 6.72 -18.36 8.04
C TRP A 113 5.97 -18.72 9.31
N GLY A 114 6.19 -17.99 10.41
CA GLY A 114 5.45 -18.23 11.63
C GLY A 114 3.93 -18.08 11.47
N HIS A 115 3.45 -17.18 10.60
CA HIS A 115 2.02 -17.09 10.29
C HIS A 115 1.49 -18.35 9.61
N VAL A 116 2.29 -18.99 8.75
CA VAL A 116 1.95 -20.26 8.10
C VAL A 116 1.88 -21.37 9.15
N THR A 117 2.84 -21.44 10.06
CA THR A 117 2.80 -22.36 11.21
C THR A 117 1.58 -22.13 12.10
N GLY A 118 1.18 -20.86 12.30
CA GLY A 118 -0.04 -20.46 13.00
C GLY A 118 -1.34 -20.80 12.25
N GLY A 119 -1.23 -21.37 11.04
CA GLY A 119 -2.33 -21.96 10.30
C GLY A 119 -2.88 -21.11 9.14
N ALA A 120 -2.22 -20.01 8.77
CA ALA A 120 -2.55 -19.27 7.56
C ALA A 120 -2.12 -20.07 6.31
N ALA A 121 -2.97 -20.07 5.28
CA ALA A 121 -2.64 -20.65 3.98
C ALA A 121 -1.75 -19.74 3.11
N GLY A 122 -1.71 -18.44 3.42
CA GLY A 122 -0.92 -17.47 2.68
C GLY A 122 -0.64 -16.19 3.47
N VAL A 123 0.52 -15.59 3.24
CA VAL A 123 0.98 -14.37 3.90
C VAL A 123 1.38 -13.34 2.84
N PHE A 124 0.81 -12.14 2.97
CA PHE A 124 1.04 -11.00 2.09
C PHE A 124 1.76 -9.92 2.90
N ILE A 125 3.06 -9.81 2.70
CA ILE A 125 3.91 -8.86 3.41
C ILE A 125 3.72 -7.47 2.80
N ALA A 126 3.25 -6.53 3.61
CA ALA A 126 3.02 -5.14 3.24
C ALA A 126 4.32 -4.30 3.27
N ALA A 127 5.42 -4.86 2.78
CA ALA A 127 6.73 -4.22 2.72
C ALA A 127 7.60 -4.85 1.62
N ALA A 128 8.74 -4.22 1.32
CA ALA A 128 9.81 -4.87 0.57
C ALA A 128 10.44 -6.00 1.39
N SER A 129 10.94 -7.02 0.70
CA SER A 129 11.60 -8.18 1.29
C SER A 129 12.97 -8.40 0.66
N ALA A 130 13.93 -8.86 1.47
CA ALA A 130 15.28 -9.18 1.01
C ALA A 130 15.37 -10.55 0.32
N ASP A 131 14.44 -11.47 0.60
CA ASP A 131 14.50 -12.87 0.16
C ASP A 131 13.18 -13.41 -0.43
N ILE A 132 12.16 -12.55 -0.56
CA ILE A 132 10.87 -12.88 -1.16
C ILE A 132 10.60 -11.97 -2.36
N ASN A 133 10.10 -12.57 -3.44
CA ASN A 133 9.73 -11.84 -4.63
C ASN A 133 8.58 -10.87 -4.35
N THR A 134 8.76 -9.63 -4.80
CA THR A 134 7.67 -8.65 -4.84
C THR A 134 6.68 -9.00 -5.94
N VAL A 135 5.39 -8.94 -5.67
CA VAL A 135 4.31 -9.20 -6.63
C VAL A 135 3.16 -8.23 -6.42
N MET A 136 2.46 -7.92 -7.50
CA MET A 136 1.21 -7.14 -7.50
C MET A 136 0.15 -7.87 -8.32
N ALA A 137 -1.11 -7.47 -8.21
CA ALA A 137 -2.21 -8.10 -8.96
C ALA A 137 -1.99 -8.11 -10.49
N SER A 138 -1.28 -7.13 -11.03
CA SER A 138 -0.90 -7.05 -12.45
C SER A 138 0.33 -7.89 -12.85
N SER A 139 0.97 -8.58 -11.90
CA SER A 139 2.12 -9.44 -12.20
C SER A 139 1.70 -10.62 -13.09
N ALA A 140 2.67 -11.18 -13.83
CA ALA A 140 2.43 -12.36 -14.66
C ALA A 140 1.86 -13.54 -13.86
N LEU A 141 0.99 -14.33 -14.50
CA LEU A 141 0.27 -15.45 -13.87
C LEU A 141 1.21 -16.45 -13.18
N GLU A 142 2.38 -16.73 -13.76
CA GLU A 142 3.39 -17.62 -13.18
C GLU A 142 3.90 -17.10 -11.83
N ARG A 143 4.18 -15.80 -11.72
CA ARG A 143 4.62 -15.16 -10.47
C ARG A 143 3.52 -15.19 -9.41
N LEU A 144 2.28 -14.96 -9.82
CA LEU A 144 1.13 -15.03 -8.92
C LEU A 144 0.84 -16.47 -8.46
N SER A 145 1.02 -17.46 -9.34
CA SER A 145 0.86 -18.88 -8.98
C SER A 145 1.95 -19.37 -8.02
N ALA A 146 3.14 -18.76 -8.06
CA ALA A 146 4.25 -19.05 -7.14
C ALA A 146 4.25 -18.18 -5.87
N SER A 147 3.23 -17.34 -5.65
CA SER A 147 3.24 -16.34 -4.57
C SER A 147 2.92 -16.92 -3.20
N LEU A 148 2.27 -18.09 -3.13
CA LEU A 148 1.99 -18.76 -1.87
C LEU A 148 3.11 -19.75 -1.49
N PRO A 149 3.35 -19.97 -0.20
CA PRO A 149 2.60 -19.47 0.96
C PRO A 149 2.99 -18.06 1.43
N VAL A 150 4.04 -17.44 0.89
CA VAL A 150 4.50 -16.11 1.34
C VAL A 150 4.95 -15.28 0.14
N CYS A 151 4.37 -14.08 0.00
CA CYS A 151 4.78 -13.08 -0.98
C CYS A 151 4.86 -11.67 -0.37
N ALA A 152 5.56 -10.78 -1.06
CA ALA A 152 5.71 -9.37 -0.67
C ALA A 152 5.03 -8.43 -1.67
N ALA A 153 4.42 -7.35 -1.20
CA ALA A 153 3.78 -6.33 -2.04
C ALA A 153 4.70 -5.12 -2.33
N GLY A 154 5.93 -5.11 -1.80
CA GLY A 154 6.89 -4.03 -2.03
C GLY A 154 6.69 -2.85 -1.09
N THR A 155 7.24 -1.69 -1.41
CA THR A 155 7.00 -0.47 -0.62
C THR A 155 5.78 0.29 -1.14
N PRO A 156 5.06 1.04 -0.29
CA PRO A 156 3.86 1.77 -0.71
C PRO A 156 4.07 2.75 -1.87
N ILE A 157 5.17 3.52 -1.84
CA ILE A 157 5.51 4.47 -2.92
C ILE A 157 5.91 3.72 -4.19
N GLY A 158 6.75 2.68 -4.09
CA GLY A 158 7.14 1.88 -5.24
C GLY A 158 5.95 1.20 -5.91
N ALA A 159 5.00 0.69 -5.12
CA ALA A 159 3.76 0.10 -5.60
C ALA A 159 2.85 1.12 -6.29
N ALA A 160 2.89 2.40 -5.90
CA ALA A 160 2.16 3.47 -6.58
C ALA A 160 2.82 3.91 -7.90
N VAL A 161 4.15 3.94 -7.94
CA VAL A 161 4.93 4.37 -9.13
C VAL A 161 4.99 3.28 -10.20
N ALA A 162 5.07 2.01 -9.82
CA ALA A 162 5.25 0.93 -10.79
C ALA A 162 4.14 0.85 -11.87
N PRO A 163 2.83 0.92 -11.54
CA PRO A 163 1.78 0.90 -12.57
C PRO A 163 1.83 2.10 -13.51
N VAL A 164 2.26 3.27 -13.00
CA VAL A 164 2.45 4.48 -13.83
C VAL A 164 3.56 4.24 -14.86
N LEU A 165 4.70 3.71 -14.42
CA LEU A 165 5.81 3.41 -15.32
C LEU A 165 5.49 2.28 -16.30
N ASP A 166 4.71 1.27 -15.89
CA ASP A 166 4.24 0.21 -16.79
C ASP A 166 3.33 0.76 -17.91
N ALA A 167 2.41 1.67 -17.56
CA ALA A 167 1.54 2.33 -18.53
C ALA A 167 2.35 3.15 -19.55
N LEU A 168 3.38 3.86 -19.08
CA LEU A 168 4.28 4.61 -19.96
C LEU A 168 5.12 3.67 -20.83
N ALA A 169 5.76 2.65 -20.25
CA ALA A 169 6.62 1.72 -20.99
C ALA A 169 5.90 1.01 -22.15
N LYS A 170 4.56 0.92 -22.13
CA LYS A 170 3.75 0.37 -23.23
C LYS A 170 3.65 1.28 -24.47
N VAL A 171 3.85 2.58 -24.31
CA VAL A 171 3.69 3.55 -25.41
C VAL A 171 4.99 4.28 -25.78
N MET A 172 6.03 4.20 -24.95
CA MET A 172 7.27 4.94 -25.12
C MET A 172 8.48 4.16 -24.61
N GLU A 173 9.63 4.36 -25.25
CA GLU A 173 10.92 3.85 -24.78
C GLU A 173 11.49 4.72 -23.65
N VAL A 174 11.29 4.26 -22.41
CA VAL A 174 11.82 4.90 -21.20
C VAL A 174 13.34 4.66 -21.12
N GLU A 175 14.12 5.74 -21.14
CA GLU A 175 15.58 5.70 -21.00
C GLU A 175 16.00 5.80 -19.53
N ARG A 176 15.37 6.68 -18.78
CA ARG A 176 15.67 6.91 -17.36
C ARG A 176 14.45 7.45 -16.64
N VAL A 177 14.35 7.12 -15.37
CA VAL A 177 13.33 7.66 -14.47
C VAL A 177 14.01 8.24 -13.24
N ASN A 178 13.57 9.41 -12.82
CA ASN A 178 13.88 9.96 -11.51
C ASN A 178 12.59 10.38 -10.83
N TYR A 179 12.38 10.01 -9.57
CA TYR A 179 11.27 10.57 -8.81
C TYR A 179 11.67 10.99 -7.40
N THR A 180 10.96 11.99 -6.89
CA THR A 180 11.03 12.42 -5.50
C THR A 180 9.64 12.38 -4.88
N ALA A 181 9.47 11.55 -3.84
CA ALA A 181 8.23 11.50 -3.07
C ALA A 181 8.25 12.50 -1.92
N LEU A 182 7.15 13.21 -1.72
CA LEU A 182 6.94 14.19 -0.65
C LEU A 182 5.77 13.68 0.19
N TYR A 183 6.05 13.20 1.39
CA TYR A 183 5.03 12.58 2.24
C TYR A 183 5.09 13.09 3.68
N GLY A 184 3.98 12.93 4.40
CA GLY A 184 3.86 13.40 5.78
C GLY A 184 4.84 12.75 6.75
N THR A 185 5.23 13.51 7.78
CA THR A 185 6.10 13.03 8.86
C THR A 185 5.54 11.74 9.46
N GLN A 186 6.35 10.68 9.51
CA GLN A 186 5.93 9.39 10.07
C GLN A 186 6.05 9.38 11.59
N PRO A 187 5.18 8.63 12.31
CA PRO A 187 5.36 8.40 13.74
C PRO A 187 6.77 7.89 14.03
N GLN A 188 7.48 8.59 14.91
CA GLN A 188 8.82 8.22 15.34
C GLN A 188 8.76 7.69 16.77
N HIS A 189 9.90 7.19 17.26
CA HIS A 189 10.06 6.75 18.64
C HIS A 189 9.44 7.77 19.63
N PRO A 190 8.60 7.36 20.61
CA PRO A 190 7.78 8.28 21.40
C PRO A 190 8.55 9.42 22.08
N ILE A 191 9.78 9.15 22.55
CA ILE A 191 10.63 10.14 23.23
C ILE A 191 11.55 10.93 22.28
N GLY A 192 11.52 10.67 20.96
CA GLY A 192 12.34 11.34 19.95
C GLY A 192 13.86 11.23 20.10
N ALA A 193 14.33 10.35 21.00
CA ALA A 193 15.75 10.18 21.26
C ALA A 193 16.47 9.28 20.25
N LYS A 194 15.73 8.50 19.44
CA LYS A 194 16.31 7.47 18.58
C LYS A 194 15.63 7.45 17.22
N SER A 195 16.44 7.31 16.17
CA SER A 195 15.96 6.95 14.84
C SER A 195 15.80 5.43 14.72
N GLU A 196 14.78 4.99 13.98
CA GLU A 196 14.59 3.58 13.66
C GLU A 196 15.67 3.07 12.71
N ASP A 197 16.18 3.91 11.79
CA ASP A 197 17.39 3.63 11.02
C ASP A 197 18.60 4.29 11.70
N SER A 198 19.47 3.46 12.29
CA SER A 198 20.73 3.93 12.91
C SER A 198 21.62 4.79 11.99
N ARG A 199 21.38 4.78 10.66
CA ARG A 199 22.10 5.58 9.66
C ARG A 199 21.42 6.91 9.34
N ASP A 200 20.18 7.15 9.78
CA ASP A 200 19.41 8.36 9.46
C ASP A 200 19.00 9.15 10.71
N TRP A 201 19.97 9.87 11.29
CA TRP A 201 19.75 10.68 12.49
C TRP A 201 18.81 11.88 12.27
N ARG A 202 18.42 12.17 11.02
CA ARG A 202 17.48 13.26 10.71
C ARG A 202 16.10 12.98 11.31
N GLN A 203 15.68 11.72 11.37
CA GLN A 203 14.36 11.31 11.86
C GLN A 203 14.10 11.76 13.30
N ALA A 204 15.06 11.54 14.20
CA ALA A 204 14.96 11.98 15.59
C ALA A 204 14.86 13.51 15.72
N ARG A 205 15.56 14.25 14.85
CA ARG A 205 15.49 15.72 14.82
C ARG A 205 14.18 16.23 14.25
N LEU A 206 13.65 15.57 13.22
CA LEU A 206 12.43 16.00 12.53
C LEU A 206 11.22 16.01 13.48
N GLN A 207 11.15 15.07 14.42
CA GLN A 207 10.03 14.97 15.38
C GLN A 207 9.82 16.25 16.20
N SER A 208 10.89 16.92 16.64
CA SER A 208 10.79 18.18 17.40
C SER A 208 10.28 19.35 16.55
N TYR A 209 10.30 19.23 15.22
CA TYR A 209 9.91 20.26 14.28
C TYR A 209 8.88 19.76 13.27
N ALA A 210 8.07 18.76 13.63
CA ALA A 210 7.19 18.03 12.71
C ALA A 210 6.20 18.93 11.95
N ASN A 211 5.90 20.13 12.48
CA ASN A 211 4.97 21.09 11.89
C ASN A 211 5.65 22.15 10.99
N CYS A 212 6.98 22.21 10.93
CA CYS A 212 7.68 23.28 10.21
C CYS A 212 9.01 22.88 9.55
N ALA A 213 9.48 21.65 9.74
CA ALA A 213 10.71 21.16 9.13
C ALA A 213 10.43 20.13 8.04
N MET A 214 11.38 20.05 7.10
CA MET A 214 11.45 18.99 6.10
C MET A 214 12.79 18.26 6.25
N ALA A 215 12.81 16.97 5.96
CA ALA A 215 14.04 16.18 5.94
C ALA A 215 14.01 15.20 4.76
N SER A 216 15.15 15.02 4.10
CA SER A 216 15.29 13.91 3.16
C SER A 216 15.18 12.60 3.92
N SER A 217 14.55 11.63 3.29
CA SER A 217 14.44 10.25 3.77
C SER A 217 14.90 9.30 2.68
N ARG A 218 15.37 8.13 3.11
CA ARG A 218 15.67 7.06 2.19
C ARG A 218 14.35 6.50 1.65
N ASP A 219 14.25 6.43 0.33
CA ASP A 219 13.17 5.70 -0.34
C ASP A 219 13.69 4.41 -0.97
N ASN A 220 13.04 3.30 -0.65
CA ASN A 220 13.34 1.99 -1.24
C ASN A 220 12.33 1.63 -2.36
N GLY A 221 11.52 2.59 -2.82
CA GLY A 221 10.57 2.37 -3.91
C GLY A 221 11.22 1.98 -5.24
N ALA A 222 12.44 2.45 -5.53
CA ALA A 222 13.18 2.01 -6.73
C ALA A 222 13.41 0.50 -6.77
N GLU A 223 13.71 -0.14 -5.63
CA GLU A 223 13.90 -1.59 -5.52
C GLU A 223 12.59 -2.33 -5.85
N THR A 224 11.46 -1.80 -5.37
CA THR A 224 10.11 -2.33 -5.65
C THR A 224 9.76 -2.18 -7.14
N VAL A 225 10.01 -1.00 -7.72
CA VAL A 225 9.78 -0.76 -9.15
C VAL A 225 10.62 -1.71 -10.00
N CYS A 226 11.90 -1.88 -9.69
CA CYS A 226 12.78 -2.78 -10.44
C CYS A 226 12.36 -4.25 -10.32
N ALA A 227 11.87 -4.68 -9.14
CA ALA A 227 11.36 -6.04 -8.94
C ALA A 227 10.06 -6.32 -9.73
N LEU A 228 9.24 -5.29 -9.95
CA LEU A 228 7.98 -5.38 -10.69
C LEU A 228 8.18 -5.19 -12.19
N LEU A 229 9.10 -4.30 -12.59
CA LEU A 229 9.44 -3.95 -13.96
C LEU A 229 10.94 -4.18 -14.21
N PRO A 230 11.38 -5.44 -14.44
CA PRO A 230 12.80 -5.75 -14.59
C PRO A 230 13.51 -5.04 -15.73
N HIS A 231 12.78 -4.66 -16.79
CA HIS A 231 13.31 -3.91 -17.92
C HIS A 231 13.71 -2.46 -17.55
N LEU A 232 13.28 -1.94 -16.39
CA LEU A 232 13.70 -0.65 -15.85
C LEU A 232 14.80 -0.78 -14.78
N ALA A 233 15.32 -1.99 -14.54
CA ALA A 233 16.38 -2.20 -13.55
C ALA A 233 17.63 -1.37 -13.90
N GLY A 234 18.11 -0.58 -12.94
CA GLY A 234 19.24 0.35 -13.14
C GLY A 234 18.88 1.67 -13.83
N HIS A 235 17.64 1.82 -14.32
CA HIS A 235 17.16 3.05 -14.96
C HIS A 235 16.34 3.95 -14.02
N VAL A 236 16.02 3.47 -12.82
CA VAL A 236 15.18 4.18 -11.84
C VAL A 236 16.03 4.74 -10.70
N SER A 237 15.94 6.05 -10.51
CA SER A 237 16.46 6.76 -9.33
C SER A 237 15.29 7.26 -8.50
N ALA A 238 15.38 7.09 -7.18
CA ALA A 238 14.34 7.48 -6.24
C ALA A 238 14.90 8.28 -5.09
N GLY A 239 14.14 9.27 -4.64
CA GLY A 239 14.39 10.00 -3.40
C GLY A 239 13.08 10.31 -2.71
N ALA A 240 13.17 10.74 -1.45
CA ALA A 240 12.01 11.26 -0.77
C ALA A 240 12.33 12.32 0.28
N PHE A 241 11.31 13.09 0.63
CA PHE A 241 11.29 14.04 1.71
C PHE A 241 10.08 13.80 2.60
N GLN A 242 10.32 13.81 3.90
CA GLN A 242 9.26 14.03 4.89
C GLN A 242 9.01 15.54 4.99
N VAL A 243 7.75 15.93 4.87
CA VAL A 243 7.30 17.33 4.86
C VAL A 243 6.16 17.54 5.87
N PRO A 244 5.92 18.77 6.36
CA PRO A 244 4.93 19.05 7.41
C PRO A 244 3.49 19.05 6.86
N VAL A 245 3.08 17.92 6.31
CA VAL A 245 1.70 17.62 5.88
C VAL A 245 1.21 16.42 6.67
N LEU A 246 -0.07 16.41 7.04
CA LEU A 246 -0.63 15.33 7.85
C LEU A 246 -0.83 14.04 7.01
N GLN A 247 -1.43 14.18 5.83
CA GLN A 247 -1.75 13.10 4.90
C GLN A 247 -1.75 13.64 3.46
N GLY A 248 -1.71 12.70 2.51
CA GLY A 248 -1.51 12.99 1.10
C GLY A 248 -0.03 13.06 0.74
N CYS A 249 0.34 12.40 -0.36
CA CYS A 249 1.69 12.35 -0.88
C CYS A 249 1.71 12.94 -2.30
N ALA A 250 2.74 13.73 -2.59
CA ALA A 250 3.06 14.17 -3.94
C ALA A 250 4.30 13.43 -4.44
N ILE A 251 4.26 12.91 -5.66
CA ILE A 251 5.42 12.28 -6.30
C ILE A 251 5.76 13.14 -7.53
N ASP A 252 6.91 13.79 -7.47
CA ASP A 252 7.49 14.50 -8.60
C ASP A 252 8.26 13.48 -9.46
N LEU A 253 7.70 13.10 -10.60
CA LEU A 253 8.20 12.05 -11.48
C LEU A 253 8.76 12.68 -12.76
N VAL A 254 10.03 12.44 -13.06
CA VAL A 254 10.67 12.85 -14.31
C VAL A 254 11.05 11.61 -15.11
N VAL A 255 10.52 11.52 -16.33
CA VAL A 255 10.77 10.42 -17.27
C VAL A 255 11.53 10.96 -18.47
N TYR A 256 12.63 10.30 -18.80
CA TYR A 256 13.45 10.56 -19.97
C TYR A 256 13.17 9.50 -21.03
N THR A 257 13.08 9.94 -22.27
CA THR A 257 12.61 9.14 -23.40
C THR A 257 13.64 9.18 -24.51
N LYS A 258 13.83 8.06 -25.21
CA LYS A 258 14.79 8.04 -26.33
C LYS A 258 14.29 8.90 -27.50
N GLU A 259 13.01 8.79 -27.79
CA GLU A 259 12.30 9.52 -28.85
C GLU A 259 11.40 10.62 -28.28
N ALA A 260 11.23 11.69 -29.05
CA ALA A 260 10.38 12.81 -28.65
C ALA A 260 8.91 12.41 -28.65
N MET A 261 8.19 12.73 -27.57
CA MET A 261 6.78 12.42 -27.39
C MET A 261 5.99 13.68 -27.00
N SER A 262 4.74 13.77 -27.44
CA SER A 262 3.87 14.86 -27.01
C SER A 262 3.28 14.57 -25.63
N ALA A 263 2.99 15.64 -24.88
CA ALA A 263 2.29 15.52 -23.60
C ALA A 263 0.92 14.84 -23.74
N ASP A 264 0.24 15.01 -24.87
CA ASP A 264 -1.05 14.39 -25.16
C ASP A 264 -0.96 12.86 -25.27
N VAL A 265 0.14 12.33 -25.83
CA VAL A 265 0.37 10.89 -25.90
C VAL A 265 0.58 10.32 -24.50
N VAL A 266 1.33 11.03 -23.65
CA VAL A 266 1.52 10.66 -22.24
C VAL A 266 0.17 10.62 -21.51
N ALA A 267 -0.61 11.70 -21.57
CA ALA A 267 -1.94 11.75 -20.95
C ALA A 267 -2.87 10.65 -21.49
N SER A 268 -2.80 10.36 -22.79
CA SER A 268 -3.57 9.27 -23.40
C SER A 268 -3.16 7.90 -22.85
N ALA A 269 -1.86 7.64 -22.64
CA ALA A 269 -1.38 6.39 -22.04
C ALA A 269 -1.98 6.16 -20.65
N PHE A 270 -2.04 7.22 -19.85
CA PHE A 270 -2.73 7.19 -18.56
C PHE A 270 -4.21 6.88 -18.72
N ALA A 271 -4.92 7.57 -19.62
CA ALA A 271 -6.33 7.34 -19.86
C ALA A 271 -6.64 5.89 -20.27
N HIS A 272 -5.83 5.27 -21.13
CA HIS A 272 -5.99 3.87 -21.51
C HIS A 272 -5.78 2.91 -20.32
N SER A 273 -4.79 3.19 -19.47
CA SER A 273 -4.58 2.40 -18.24
C SER A 273 -5.76 2.44 -17.26
N MET A 274 -6.64 3.46 -17.37
CA MET A 274 -7.86 3.56 -16.55
C MET A 274 -8.96 2.60 -17.03
N VAL A 275 -8.98 2.25 -18.32
CA VAL A 275 -10.03 1.43 -18.94
C VAL A 275 -9.80 -0.06 -18.69
N ASP A 276 -8.53 -0.49 -18.68
CA ASP A 276 -8.16 -1.90 -18.50
C ASP A 276 -8.19 -2.37 -17.03
N SER A 277 -8.33 -1.45 -16.06
CA SER A 277 -8.29 -1.80 -14.64
C SER A 277 -9.68 -2.15 -14.09
N GLU A 278 -10.10 -3.42 -14.23
CA GLU A 278 -11.10 -4.00 -13.33
C GLU A 278 -10.58 -4.09 -11.87
N SER A 279 -9.27 -3.88 -11.66
CA SER A 279 -8.61 -3.87 -10.35
C SER A 279 -8.65 -2.51 -9.66
N THR A 280 -8.95 -2.52 -8.36
CA THR A 280 -9.11 -1.38 -7.44
C THR A 280 -7.88 -0.48 -7.22
N ALA A 281 -6.72 -0.81 -7.79
CA ALA A 281 -5.51 0.00 -7.76
C ALA A 281 -5.25 0.61 -9.14
N SER A 282 -5.90 1.74 -9.43
CA SER A 282 -5.85 2.38 -10.74
C SER A 282 -5.18 3.75 -10.70
N VAL A 283 -4.72 4.20 -11.86
CA VAL A 283 -4.29 5.58 -12.07
C VAL A 283 -5.50 6.38 -12.55
N CYS A 284 -5.58 7.67 -12.23
CA CYS A 284 -6.57 8.57 -12.80
C CYS A 284 -5.99 9.93 -13.16
N ILE A 285 -6.70 10.64 -14.04
CA ILE A 285 -6.30 11.97 -14.49
C ILE A 285 -7.09 13.04 -13.72
N ALA A 286 -6.39 14.05 -13.20
CA ALA A 286 -6.95 15.24 -12.59
C ALA A 286 -6.66 16.46 -13.48
N ASN A 287 -7.73 17.05 -14.02
CA ASN A 287 -7.66 18.26 -14.88
C ASN A 287 -7.92 19.55 -14.09
N ARG A 288 -7.50 19.59 -12.83
CA ARG A 288 -7.69 20.73 -11.92
C ARG A 288 -6.43 20.90 -11.06
N PRO A 289 -6.11 22.12 -10.60
CA PRO A 289 -5.01 22.32 -9.67
C PRO A 289 -5.31 21.61 -8.35
N MET A 290 -4.49 20.63 -8.00
CA MET A 290 -4.66 19.76 -6.82
C MET A 290 -3.75 20.19 -5.68
N ILE A 291 -4.17 19.91 -4.45
CA ILE A 291 -3.34 19.95 -3.23
C ILE A 291 -3.42 18.61 -2.49
N SER A 292 -2.53 18.40 -1.50
CA SER A 292 -2.38 17.09 -0.83
C SER A 292 -3.67 16.54 -0.24
N VAL A 293 -4.53 17.41 0.29
CA VAL A 293 -5.80 16.99 0.91
C VAL A 293 -6.83 16.46 -0.09
N ASP A 294 -6.71 16.82 -1.37
CA ASP A 294 -7.67 16.42 -2.41
C ASP A 294 -7.58 14.94 -2.77
N CYS A 295 -6.46 14.27 -2.45
CA CYS A 295 -6.28 12.84 -2.71
C CYS A 295 -6.64 11.94 -1.51
N ILE A 296 -6.88 12.52 -0.32
CA ILE A 296 -7.14 11.77 0.91
C ILE A 296 -8.43 10.94 0.78
N GLY A 297 -8.37 9.67 1.19
CA GLY A 297 -9.46 8.71 1.08
C GLY A 297 -9.64 8.09 -0.30
N ASN A 298 -8.80 8.46 -1.28
CA ASN A 298 -8.83 7.88 -2.62
C ASN A 298 -7.84 6.71 -2.73
N SER A 299 -8.27 5.60 -3.33
CA SER A 299 -7.42 4.42 -3.56
C SER A 299 -6.72 4.44 -4.92
N ARG A 300 -6.60 5.60 -5.57
CA ARG A 300 -6.00 5.78 -6.89
C ARG A 300 -4.81 6.73 -6.86
N VAL A 301 -3.89 6.54 -7.79
CA VAL A 301 -2.83 7.51 -8.09
C VAL A 301 -3.40 8.55 -9.05
N MET A 302 -3.34 9.83 -8.71
CA MET A 302 -3.93 10.91 -9.51
C MET A 302 -2.83 11.70 -10.24
N LEU A 303 -2.81 11.68 -11.56
CA LEU A 303 -1.95 12.53 -12.39
C LEU A 303 -2.52 13.93 -12.44
N ASP A 304 -1.80 14.92 -11.91
CA ASP A 304 -2.12 16.33 -12.07
C ASP A 304 -1.54 16.85 -13.39
N VAL A 305 -2.39 16.88 -14.42
CA VAL A 305 -2.01 17.33 -15.76
C VAL A 305 -1.70 18.82 -15.78
N ALA A 306 -2.37 19.62 -14.94
CA ALA A 306 -2.17 21.07 -14.89
C ALA A 306 -0.79 21.45 -14.33
N SER A 307 -0.25 20.64 -13.43
CA SER A 307 1.10 20.82 -12.85
C SER A 307 2.20 20.05 -13.61
N SER A 308 1.83 19.22 -14.58
CA SER A 308 2.77 18.43 -15.39
C SER A 308 3.27 19.23 -16.59
N SER A 309 4.49 18.95 -17.05
CA SER A 309 5.11 19.64 -18.17
C SER A 309 6.06 18.74 -18.96
N SER A 310 6.43 19.17 -20.17
CA SER A 310 7.42 18.49 -21.01
C SER A 310 8.46 19.49 -21.52
N SER A 311 9.66 19.02 -21.79
CA SER A 311 10.70 19.81 -22.44
C SER A 311 10.30 20.18 -23.87
N THR A 312 10.88 21.26 -24.40
CA THR A 312 10.58 21.74 -25.76
C THR A 312 10.92 20.71 -26.84
N ASP A 313 11.90 19.84 -26.60
CA ASP A 313 12.27 18.74 -27.51
C ASP A 313 11.43 17.47 -27.32
N GLY A 314 10.50 17.46 -26.37
CA GLY A 314 9.60 16.34 -26.10
C GLY A 314 10.27 15.09 -25.52
N LYS A 315 11.53 15.17 -25.05
CA LYS A 315 12.26 14.00 -24.53
C LYS A 315 12.24 13.84 -23.01
N VAL A 316 11.79 14.88 -22.30
CA VAL A 316 11.73 14.90 -20.84
C VAL A 316 10.33 15.27 -20.43
N HIS A 317 9.68 14.40 -19.66
CA HIS A 317 8.35 14.62 -19.13
C HIS A 317 8.40 14.67 -17.61
N ARG A 318 7.98 15.80 -17.05
CA ARG A 318 7.78 15.96 -15.60
C ARG A 318 6.30 15.83 -15.29
N MET A 319 5.98 14.89 -14.44
CA MET A 319 4.63 14.55 -14.01
C MET A 319 4.50 14.71 -12.50
N VAL A 320 3.37 15.24 -12.04
CA VAL A 320 3.05 15.33 -10.62
C VAL A 320 1.94 14.33 -10.32
N LEU A 321 2.22 13.39 -9.42
CA LEU A 321 1.24 12.39 -8.98
C LEU A 321 0.82 12.68 -7.54
N TRP A 322 -0.48 12.67 -7.27
CA TRP A 322 -1.03 12.75 -5.92
C TRP A 322 -1.59 11.40 -5.49
N VAL A 323 -1.30 10.99 -4.26
CA VAL A 323 -1.75 9.71 -3.74
C VAL A 323 -1.97 9.75 -2.23
N ASP A 324 -3.09 9.22 -1.76
CA ASP A 324 -3.21 8.75 -0.38
C ASP A 324 -2.55 7.38 -0.29
N VAL A 325 -1.29 7.39 0.16
CA VAL A 325 -0.43 6.20 0.19
C VAL A 325 -1.06 5.06 0.97
N GLU A 326 -1.75 5.35 2.08
CA GLU A 326 -2.34 4.33 2.93
C GLU A 326 -3.55 3.68 2.26
N CYS A 327 -4.47 4.49 1.72
CA CYS A 327 -5.68 4.01 1.06
C CYS A 327 -5.35 3.27 -0.24
N TYR A 328 -4.43 3.82 -1.04
CA TYR A 328 -3.94 3.18 -2.26
C TYR A 328 -3.29 1.82 -1.94
N TYR A 329 -2.38 1.79 -0.97
CA TYR A 329 -1.63 0.57 -0.67
C TYR A 329 -2.51 -0.52 -0.05
N ALA A 330 -3.51 -0.15 0.76
CA ALA A 330 -4.54 -1.09 1.21
C ALA A 330 -5.30 -1.72 0.03
N ALA A 331 -5.69 -0.93 -0.97
CA ALA A 331 -6.35 -1.45 -2.18
C ALA A 331 -5.44 -2.35 -3.02
N VAL A 332 -4.14 -2.05 -3.10
CA VAL A 332 -3.13 -2.93 -3.75
C VAL A 332 -3.06 -4.29 -3.05
N LEU A 333 -2.97 -4.30 -1.71
CA LEU A 333 -2.90 -5.54 -0.92
C LEU A 333 -4.14 -6.40 -1.15
N LEU A 334 -5.34 -5.81 -1.05
CA LEU A 334 -6.58 -6.54 -1.25
C LEU A 334 -6.75 -7.03 -2.70
N SER A 335 -6.35 -6.23 -3.68
CA SER A 335 -6.34 -6.67 -5.09
C SER A 335 -5.41 -7.85 -5.31
N LEU A 336 -4.22 -7.83 -4.72
CA LEU A 336 -3.28 -8.95 -4.78
C LEU A 336 -3.86 -10.21 -4.11
N VAL A 337 -4.49 -10.08 -2.94
CA VAL A 337 -5.13 -11.22 -2.26
C VAL A 337 -6.24 -11.82 -3.12
N LYS A 338 -7.10 -10.99 -3.73
CA LYS A 338 -8.17 -11.46 -4.65
C LYS A 338 -7.59 -12.26 -5.81
N GLN A 339 -6.58 -11.71 -6.47
CA GLN A 339 -5.98 -12.35 -7.64
C GLN A 339 -5.32 -13.68 -7.30
N VAL A 340 -4.52 -13.71 -6.22
CA VAL A 340 -3.88 -14.94 -5.73
C VAL A 340 -4.91 -15.95 -5.28
N HIS A 341 -5.99 -15.53 -4.62
CA HIS A 341 -7.07 -16.42 -4.20
C HIS A 341 -7.77 -17.06 -5.39
N ALA A 342 -8.12 -16.29 -6.43
CA ALA A 342 -8.78 -16.78 -7.63
C ALA A 342 -7.95 -17.84 -8.35
N ILE A 343 -6.62 -17.67 -8.41
CA ILE A 343 -5.70 -18.64 -9.02
C ILE A 343 -5.64 -19.96 -8.23
N HIS A 344 -5.57 -19.88 -6.91
CA HIS A 344 -5.38 -21.07 -6.06
C HIS A 344 -6.68 -21.74 -5.61
N THR A 345 -7.82 -21.06 -5.81
CA THR A 345 -9.15 -21.52 -5.42
C THR A 345 -10.14 -21.21 -6.55
N PRO A 346 -9.95 -21.81 -7.74
CA PRO A 346 -10.85 -21.54 -8.86
C PRO A 346 -12.29 -21.88 -8.47
N PRO A 347 -13.29 -21.11 -8.94
CA PRO A 347 -14.68 -21.46 -8.72
C PRO A 347 -14.89 -22.90 -9.17
N GLY A 348 -15.56 -23.71 -8.33
CA GLY A 348 -15.92 -25.07 -8.69
C GLY A 348 -16.73 -25.11 -10.00
N PRO A 349 -16.75 -26.26 -10.69
CA PRO A 349 -17.47 -26.42 -11.96
C PRO A 349 -18.96 -26.09 -11.86
#